data_AF-A0A968FPN9-F1
#
_entry.id   AF-A0A968FPN9-F1
#
_cell.length_a   1.000
_cell.length_b   1.000
_cell.length_c   1.000
_cell.angle_alpha   90.00
_cell.angle_beta   90.00
_cell.angle_gamma   90.00
#
_symmetry.space_group_name_H-M   'P 1'
#
loop_
_entity.id
_entity.type
_entity.pdbx_description
1 polymer ?
#
loop_
_entity_poly.entity_id
_entity_poly.type
_entity_poly.pdbx_seq_one_letter_code
_entity_poly.pdbx_strand_id
1 'polypeptide(L)'
;NEGFVAIQKLPLPPQGPLARVTNRLSDGQWLVTGATANSETIVLHHEDLDVEEMKEGEEVILDPNQRVIVARLPKRESRTLVE
;
A
#
# COMPACT_ATOMS: atom_id res chain seq x y z
N ASN A 1 22.03 -3.04 14.76
CA ASN A 1 23.14 -2.92 15.75
C ASN A 1 24.17 -1.93 15.18
N GLU A 2 25.20 -1.57 15.92
CA GLU A 2 26.23 -0.62 15.45
C GLU A 2 27.01 -1.12 14.20
N GLY A 3 26.96 -2.43 13.93
CA GLY A 3 27.54 -3.04 12.73
C GLY A 3 26.61 -3.15 11.53
N PHE A 4 25.42 -2.53 11.56
CA PHE A 4 24.42 -2.60 10.46
C PHE A 4 24.02 -4.02 10.03
N VAL A 5 24.06 -4.97 10.97
CA VAL A 5 23.61 -6.35 10.73
C VAL A 5 22.13 -6.48 11.11
N ALA A 6 21.37 -7.16 10.25
CA ALA A 6 19.99 -7.54 10.55
C ALA A 6 19.96 -8.60 11.65
N ILE A 7 19.34 -8.26 12.78
CA ILE A 7 19.27 -9.14 13.97
C ILE A 7 17.84 -9.61 14.27
N GLN A 8 16.84 -8.97 13.68
CA GLN A 8 15.43 -9.27 13.91
C GLN A 8 14.58 -8.71 12.76
N LYS A 9 13.58 -9.47 12.31
CA LYS A 9 12.48 -8.95 11.46
C LYS A 9 11.42 -8.34 12.39
N LEU A 10 11.11 -7.07 12.19
CA LEU A 10 10.04 -6.38 12.91
C LEU A 10 8.70 -6.60 12.19
N PRO A 11 7.56 -6.51 12.92
CA PRO A 11 6.25 -6.49 12.28
C PRO A 11 6.12 -5.29 11.33
N LEU A 12 5.25 -5.42 10.33
CA LEU A 12 4.94 -4.31 9.44
C LEU A 12 4.34 -3.12 10.21
N PRO A 13 4.60 -1.88 9.77
CA PRO A 13 4.02 -0.72 10.41
C PRO A 13 2.49 -0.75 10.28
N PRO A 14 1.74 -0.54 11.38
CA PRO A 14 0.28 -0.61 11.36
C PRO A 14 -0.37 0.62 10.70
N GLN A 15 0.42 1.65 10.41
CA GLN A 15 -0.01 2.93 9.87
C GLN A 15 1.05 3.46 8.91
N GLY A 16 0.62 4.29 7.97
CA GLY A 16 1.50 4.95 7.01
C GLY A 16 0.72 5.90 6.10
N PRO A 17 1.43 6.62 5.22
CA PRO A 17 0.80 7.43 4.20
C PRO A 17 -0.18 6.62 3.34
N LEU A 18 -1.33 7.22 3.05
CA LEU A 18 -2.30 6.65 2.14
C LEU A 18 -1.91 6.98 0.70
N ALA A 19 -2.07 5.98 -0.17
CA ALA A 19 -1.95 6.12 -1.60
C ALA A 19 -3.12 5.41 -2.29
N ARG A 20 -3.46 5.87 -3.49
CA ARG A 20 -4.51 5.27 -4.31
C ARG A 20 -3.89 4.52 -5.47
N VAL A 21 -4.26 3.26 -5.64
CA VAL A 21 -3.84 2.46 -6.80
C VAL A 21 -4.45 3.07 -8.06
N THR A 22 -3.62 3.40 -9.04
CA THR A 22 -4.06 3.90 -10.35
C THR A 22 -3.95 2.85 -11.44
N ASN A 23 -2.99 1.93 -11.36
CA ASN A 23 -2.83 0.86 -12.34
C ASN A 23 -2.03 -0.33 -11.79
N ARG A 24 -2.23 -1.52 -12.36
CA ARG A 24 -1.36 -2.70 -12.19
C ARG A 24 -0.46 -2.86 -13.42
N LEU A 25 0.84 -2.91 -13.19
CA LEU A 25 1.83 -3.11 -14.25
C LEU A 25 2.05 -4.60 -14.55
N SER A 26 2.54 -4.90 -15.76
CA SER A 26 2.66 -6.27 -16.29
C SER A 26 3.68 -7.15 -15.55
N ASP A 27 4.59 -6.54 -14.78
CA ASP A 27 5.63 -7.21 -13.99
C ASP A 27 5.24 -7.39 -12.51
N GLY A 28 3.98 -7.10 -12.14
CA GLY A 28 3.50 -7.19 -10.77
C GLY A 28 3.79 -5.95 -9.91
N GLN A 29 4.34 -4.89 -10.50
CA GLN A 29 4.42 -3.57 -9.90
C GLN A 29 3.07 -2.84 -9.97
N TRP A 30 2.96 -1.76 -9.21
CA TRP A 30 1.75 -0.97 -9.10
C TRP A 30 2.08 0.50 -9.31
N LEU A 31 1.17 1.19 -9.97
CA LEU A 31 1.19 2.65 -10.05
C LEU A 31 0.27 3.19 -8.96
N VAL A 32 0.78 4.11 -8.15
CA VAL A 32 0.01 4.73 -7.07
C VAL A 32 0.15 6.24 -7.08
N THR A 33 -0.90 6.93 -6.63
CA THR A 33 -0.89 8.36 -6.35
C THR A 33 -0.93 8.61 -4.86
N GLY A 34 -0.04 9.46 -4.34
CA GLY A 34 -0.10 9.91 -2.96
C GLY A 34 -1.30 10.85 -2.70
N ALA A 35 -1.56 11.17 -1.44
CA ALA A 35 -2.70 12.01 -1.01
C ALA A 35 -2.85 13.36 -1.74
N THR A 36 -1.75 13.94 -2.25
CA THR A 36 -1.79 15.22 -2.97
C THR A 36 -2.04 15.07 -4.48
N ALA A 37 -2.16 13.84 -5.01
CA ALA A 37 -2.44 13.51 -6.41
C ALA A 37 -1.56 14.21 -7.48
N ASN A 38 -0.43 14.77 -7.08
CA ASN A 38 0.43 15.56 -7.98
C ASN A 38 1.44 14.72 -8.77
N SER A 39 1.66 13.47 -8.37
CA SER A 39 2.62 12.57 -9.00
C SER A 39 2.25 11.11 -8.78
N GLU A 40 2.44 10.31 -9.82
CA GLU A 40 2.38 8.85 -9.75
C GLU A 40 3.76 8.27 -9.41
N THR A 41 3.77 7.16 -8.67
CA THR A 41 5.00 6.44 -8.31
C THR A 41 4.79 4.95 -8.52
N ILE A 42 5.82 4.32 -9.08
CA ILE A 42 5.88 2.86 -9.24
C ILE A 42 6.35 2.25 -7.91
N VAL A 43 5.59 1.27 -7.43
CA VAL A 43 5.81 0.61 -6.15
C VAL A 43 5.65 -0.91 -6.28
N LEU A 44 6.31 -1.64 -5.39
CA LEU A 44 6.06 -3.07 -5.19
C LEU A 44 4.97 -3.27 -4.12
N HIS A 45 4.54 -4.50 -3.94
CA HIS A 45 3.72 -4.90 -2.79
C HIS A 45 4.55 -5.80 -1.87
N HIS A 46 4.22 -5.79 -0.58
CA HIS A 46 4.81 -6.72 0.38
C HIS A 46 4.46 -8.17 0.00
N GLU A 47 5.38 -9.11 0.19
CA GLU A 47 5.23 -10.53 -0.18
C GLU A 47 3.99 -11.20 0.43
N ASP A 48 3.64 -10.80 1.66
CA ASP A 48 2.50 -11.34 2.40
C ASP A 48 1.17 -10.61 2.08
N LEU A 49 1.18 -9.62 1.18
CA LEU A 49 -0.03 -8.88 0.82
C LEU A 49 -0.79 -9.63 -0.28
N ASP A 50 -2.03 -10.04 0.02
CA ASP A 50 -2.94 -10.53 -1.01
C ASP A 50 -3.38 -9.39 -1.93
N VAL A 51 -2.89 -9.45 -3.17
CA VAL A 51 -3.15 -8.48 -4.23
C VAL A 51 -4.06 -9.02 -5.33
N GLU A 52 -4.57 -10.25 -5.23
CA GLU A 52 -5.47 -10.82 -6.26
C GLU A 52 -6.76 -10.01 -6.38
N GLU A 53 -7.30 -9.56 -5.24
CA GLU A 53 -8.50 -8.72 -5.20
C GLU A 53 -8.23 -7.21 -5.26
N MET A 54 -6.96 -6.78 -5.36
CA MET A 54 -6.64 -5.36 -5.33
C MET A 54 -6.99 -4.70 -6.68
N LYS A 55 -7.68 -3.56 -6.62
CA LYS A 55 -8.22 -2.88 -7.82
C LYS A 55 -7.76 -1.44 -7.91
N GLU A 56 -7.80 -0.90 -9.13
CA GLU A 56 -7.68 0.54 -9.35
C GLU A 56 -8.72 1.31 -8.53
N GLY A 57 -8.31 2.45 -8.00
CA GLY A 57 -9.10 3.29 -7.11
C GLY A 57 -9.07 2.87 -5.63
N GLU A 58 -8.52 1.70 -5.30
CA GLU A 58 -8.39 1.24 -3.91
C GLU A 58 -7.32 2.05 -3.18
N GLU A 59 -7.62 2.37 -1.92
CA GLU A 59 -6.69 3.06 -1.03
C GLU A 59 -5.88 2.05 -0.22
N VAL A 60 -4.57 2.27 -0.20
CA VAL A 60 -3.58 1.38 0.41
C VAL A 60 -2.63 2.17 1.31
N ILE A 61 -2.04 1.46 2.26
CA ILE A 61 -0.98 2.00 3.10
C ILE A 61 0.36 1.76 2.41
N LEU A 62 1.15 2.82 2.26
CA LEU A 62 2.45 2.81 1.58
C LEU A 62 3.59 3.06 2.56
N ASP A 63 4.72 2.36 2.40
CA ASP A 63 6.03 2.85 2.85
C ASP A 63 6.69 3.62 1.69
N PRO A 64 6.72 4.97 1.73
CA PRO A 64 7.26 5.76 0.63
C PRO A 64 8.79 5.68 0.52
N ASN A 65 9.49 5.37 1.60
CA ASN A 65 10.96 5.27 1.59
C ASN A 65 11.39 3.98 0.90
N GLN A 66 10.66 2.89 1.14
CA GLN A 66 10.92 1.59 0.51
C GLN A 66 10.17 1.40 -0.82
N ARG A 67 9.18 2.25 -1.12
CA ARG A 67 8.29 2.15 -2.29
C ARG A 67 7.55 0.81 -2.33
N VAL A 68 6.95 0.45 -1.19
CA VAL A 68 6.23 -0.82 -1.01
C VAL A 68 4.84 -0.56 -0.43
N ILE A 69 3.82 -1.18 -1.02
CA ILE A 69 2.48 -1.27 -0.45
C ILE A 69 2.52 -2.29 0.69
N VAL A 70 2.21 -1.84 1.91
CA VAL A 70 2.31 -2.67 3.13
C VAL A 70 0.97 -3.27 3.55
N ALA A 71 -0.15 -2.61 3.24
CA ALA A 71 -1.47 -3.08 3.61
C ALA A 71 -2.58 -2.46 2.75
N ARG A 72 -3.70 -3.17 2.63
CA ARG A 72 -4.96 -2.65 2.09
C ARG A 72 -5.79 -2.01 3.20
N LEU A 73 -6.55 -0.97 2.88
CA LEU A 73 -7.55 -0.48 3.83
C LEU A 73 -8.77 -1.42 3.89
N PRO A 74 -9.39 -1.61 5.07
CA PRO A 74 -10.62 -2.36 5.18
C PRO A 74 -11.71 -1.75 4.28
N LYS A 75 -12.42 -2.58 3.51
CA LYS A 75 -13.57 -2.13 2.73
C LYS A 75 -14.58 -1.49 3.69
N ARG A 76 -14.92 -0.22 3.46
CA ARG A 76 -15.92 0.49 4.25
C ARG A 76 -17.27 -0.22 4.09
N GLU A 77 -17.81 -0.76 5.18
CA GLU A 77 -19.20 -1.21 5.20
C GLU A 77 -20.09 0.02 5.03
N SER A 78 -20.65 0.19 3.84
CA SER A 78 -21.59 1.26 3.55
C SER A 78 -22.92 0.92 4.23
N ARG A 79 -23.10 1.34 5.49
CA ARG A 79 -24.43 1.41 6.08
C ARG A 79 -25.15 2.60 5.47
N THR A 80 -25.96 2.34 4.46
CA THR A 80 -26.97 3.31 4.01
C THR A 80 -27.97 3.42 5.15
N LEU A 81 -27.85 4.46 5.98
CA LEU A 81 -28.90 4.80 6.93
C LEU A 81 -30.04 5.39 6.10
N VAL A 82 -31.01 4.56 5.75
CA VAL A 82 -32.29 5.03 5.19
C VAL A 82 -33.21 5.19 6.39
N GLU A 83 -33.56 6.43 6.71
CA GLU A 83 -34.65 6.79 7.63
C GLU A 83 -35.86 7.24 6.81
#